data_AF-A0AAN7QW38-F1
#
_entry.id   AF-A0AAN7QW38-F1
#
_cell.length_a   1.000
_cell.length_b   1.000
_cell.length_c   1.000
_cell.angle_alpha   90.00
_cell.angle_beta   90.00
_cell.angle_gamma   90.00
#
_symmetry.space_group_name_H-M   'P 1'
#
loop_
_entity.id
_entity.type
_entity.pdbx_description
1 polymer ?
#
loop_
_entity_poly.entity_id
_entity_poly.type
_entity_poly.pdbx_seq_one_letter_code
_entity_poly.pdbx_strand_id
1 'polypeptide(L)'
;MEYALWRFRLLLLLVFATVAVGFDPGFSTSSTIQLPSQKDANEDLCYGSVQPASCPVKCFRTDPVCGADGVTYWCGCAEATCAGVRIVKLGFCEVGSGGSGPVPGQALLLLHIVWLIVLGFSVLLGLF
;
A
#
# COMPACT_ATOMS: atom_id res chain seq x y z
N MET A 1 10.32 45.60 -15.77
CA MET A 1 9.35 44.54 -16.11
C MET A 1 10.06 43.21 -16.42
N GLU A 2 11.26 43.25 -17.01
CA GLU A 2 12.06 42.08 -17.38
C GLU A 2 12.59 41.27 -16.18
N TYR A 3 12.85 41.93 -15.05
CA TYR A 3 13.30 41.25 -13.81
C TYR A 3 12.22 40.33 -13.22
N ALA A 4 10.94 40.67 -13.38
CA ALA A 4 9.82 39.85 -12.89
C ALA A 4 9.64 38.60 -13.78
N LEU A 5 9.80 38.75 -15.09
CA LEU A 5 9.79 37.65 -16.06
C LEU A 5 10.99 36.70 -15.85
N TRP A 6 12.16 37.23 -15.51
CA TRP A 6 13.35 36.41 -15.25
C TRP A 6 13.20 35.59 -13.96
N ARG A 7 12.66 36.20 -12.90
CA ARG A 7 12.35 35.50 -11.64
C ARG A 7 11.26 34.45 -11.84
N PHE A 8 10.26 34.72 -12.68
CA PHE A 8 9.21 33.76 -13.01
C PHE A 8 9.75 32.56 -13.81
N ARG A 9 10.62 32.80 -14.81
CA ARG A 9 11.30 31.73 -15.55
C ARG A 9 12.24 30.92 -14.66
N LEU A 10 12.98 31.57 -13.75
CA LEU A 10 13.85 30.91 -12.78
C LEU A 10 13.02 30.03 -11.82
N LEU A 11 11.92 30.56 -11.28
CA LEU A 11 11.01 29.80 -10.42
C LEU A 11 10.39 28.61 -11.14
N LEU A 12 9.93 28.78 -12.38
CA LEU A 12 9.42 27.67 -13.21
C LEU A 12 10.48 26.60 -13.45
N LEU A 13 11.72 26.99 -13.75
CA LEU A 13 12.83 26.05 -13.94
C LEU A 13 13.19 25.30 -12.64
N LEU A 14 13.18 25.99 -11.49
CA LEU A 14 13.43 25.36 -10.19
C LEU A 14 12.33 24.37 -9.82
N VAL A 15 11.06 24.71 -10.04
CA VAL A 15 9.93 23.80 -9.81
C VAL A 15 10.02 22.57 -10.72
N PHE A 16 10.30 22.77 -12.01
CA PHE A 16 10.47 21.67 -12.97
C PHE A 16 11.66 20.76 -12.61
N ALA A 17 12.76 21.33 -12.12
CA ALA A 17 13.91 20.57 -11.61
C ALA A 17 13.57 19.78 -10.34
N THR A 18 12.81 20.34 -9.40
CA THR A 18 12.37 19.60 -8.20
C THR A 18 11.38 18.49 -8.53
N VAL A 19 10.55 18.64 -9.56
CA VAL A 19 9.70 17.58 -10.09
C VAL A 19 10.55 16.52 -10.81
N ALA A 20 11.57 16.91 -11.57
CA ALA A 20 12.47 15.94 -12.20
C ALA A 20 13.30 15.12 -11.19
N VAL A 21 13.67 15.72 -10.04
CA VAL A 21 14.45 15.06 -8.97
C VAL A 21 13.55 14.33 -7.96
N GLY A 22 12.31 14.78 -7.77
CA GLY A 22 11.34 14.15 -6.87
C GLY A 22 10.62 12.94 -7.47
N PHE A 23 10.77 12.72 -8.77
CA PHE A 23 10.26 11.56 -9.49
C PHE A 23 11.43 10.64 -9.89
N ASP A 24 12.15 10.11 -8.90
CA ASP A 24 12.85 8.84 -9.07
C ASP A 24 11.77 7.73 -9.07
N PRO A 25 11.46 7.07 -10.21
CA PRO A 25 10.58 5.91 -10.20
C PRO A 25 11.32 4.65 -9.73
N GLY A 26 12.49 4.78 -9.12
CA GLY A 26 13.44 3.69 -9.00
C GLY A 26 14.43 3.84 -7.85
N PHE A 27 13.96 3.98 -6.62
CA PHE A 27 14.72 3.52 -5.47
C PHE A 27 13.81 2.88 -4.44
N SER A 28 13.21 1.76 -4.84
CA SER A 28 12.96 0.70 -3.87
C SER A 28 14.33 0.16 -3.46
N THR A 29 14.93 0.72 -2.41
CA THR A 29 15.79 -0.09 -1.56
C THR A 29 14.91 -1.19 -1.03
N SER A 30 14.94 -2.32 -1.74
CA SER A 30 14.40 -3.58 -1.28
C SER A 30 15.22 -3.95 -0.06
N SER A 31 14.78 -3.47 1.10
CA SER A 31 15.15 -4.00 2.40
C SER A 31 14.59 -5.41 2.45
N THR A 32 15.25 -6.35 1.77
CA THR A 32 15.12 -7.77 2.07
C THR A 32 15.86 -7.99 3.39
N ILE A 33 15.25 -7.55 4.48
CA ILE A 33 15.47 -8.18 5.77
C ILE A 33 14.76 -9.52 5.62
N GLN A 34 15.52 -10.52 5.18
CA GLN A 34 15.13 -11.91 5.22
C GLN A 34 14.86 -12.24 6.69
N LEU A 35 13.59 -12.17 7.09
CA LEU A 35 13.16 -12.76 8.33
C LEU A 35 13.36 -14.28 8.19
N PRO A 36 13.92 -14.98 9.18
CA PRO A 36 14.07 -16.43 9.15
C PRO A 36 12.70 -17.08 9.29
N SER A 37 11.94 -17.07 8.20
CA SER A 37 10.74 -17.87 7.99
C SER A 37 10.77 -18.41 6.55
N GLN A 38 11.98 -18.76 6.08
CA GLN A 38 12.21 -19.57 4.89
C GLN A 38 12.90 -20.87 5.31
N LYS A 39 12.20 -21.58 6.17
CA LYS A 39 12.42 -22.94 6.69
C LYS A 39 11.15 -23.15 7.52
N ASP A 40 10.18 -24.00 7.17
CA ASP A 40 10.22 -25.23 6.40
C ASP A 40 8.89 -25.46 5.63
N ALA A 41 8.98 -26.03 4.43
CA ALA A 41 7.83 -26.37 3.58
C ALA A 41 7.02 -27.60 4.07
N ASN A 42 7.00 -27.87 5.38
CA ASN A 42 6.22 -28.97 5.96
C ASN A 42 6.03 -28.79 7.49
N GLU A 43 5.77 -27.58 7.95
CA GLU A 43 5.20 -27.38 9.27
C GLU A 43 3.74 -26.99 9.10
N ASP A 44 2.85 -27.88 9.55
CA ASP A 44 1.42 -27.61 9.61
C ASP A 44 1.25 -26.46 10.62
N LEU A 45 1.12 -25.22 10.13
CA LEU A 45 1.08 -24.00 10.95
C LEU A 45 -0.10 -23.99 11.93
N CYS A 46 -1.00 -24.96 11.81
CA CYS A 46 -2.16 -25.21 12.66
C CYS A 46 -2.08 -26.51 13.45
N TYR A 47 -0.88 -27.05 13.69
CA TYR A 47 -0.71 -28.24 14.51
C TYR A 47 -1.22 -27.97 15.94
N GLY A 48 -2.39 -28.53 16.28
CA GLY A 48 -3.10 -28.29 17.54
C GLY A 48 -4.38 -27.45 17.42
N SER A 49 -4.74 -27.01 16.21
CA SER A 49 -6.07 -26.45 15.92
C SER A 49 -7.13 -27.52 16.11
N VAL A 50 -7.96 -27.37 17.15
CA VAL A 50 -9.14 -28.20 17.37
C VAL A 50 -10.04 -28.07 16.14
N GLN A 51 -10.42 -29.20 15.53
CA GLN A 51 -11.42 -29.19 14.47
C GLN A 51 -12.69 -28.49 14.99
N PRO A 52 -13.20 -27.48 14.28
CA PRO A 52 -14.38 -26.76 14.73
C PRO A 52 -15.59 -27.70 14.80
N ALA A 53 -16.38 -27.58 15.87
CA ALA A 53 -17.57 -28.40 16.07
C ALA A 53 -18.69 -28.10 15.04
N SER A 54 -18.66 -26.93 14.40
CA SER A 54 -19.59 -26.54 13.34
C SER A 54 -19.01 -25.39 12.52
N CYS A 55 -19.44 -25.30 11.26
CA CYS A 55 -19.15 -24.19 10.36
C CYS A 55 -20.47 -23.42 10.10
N PRO A 56 -20.48 -22.07 10.03
CA PRO A 56 -19.34 -21.15 10.08
C PRO A 56 -18.85 -20.86 11.50
N VAL A 57 -17.52 -20.72 11.64
CA VAL A 57 -16.87 -20.43 12.92
C VAL A 57 -17.18 -19.00 13.36
N LYS A 58 -17.54 -18.84 14.64
CA LYS A 58 -17.66 -17.52 15.29
C LYS A 58 -16.56 -17.38 16.32
N CYS A 59 -15.66 -16.43 16.09
CA CYS A 59 -14.62 -16.05 17.04
C CYS A 59 -14.97 -14.69 17.66
N PHE A 60 -14.75 -14.55 18.98
CA PHE A 60 -14.87 -13.26 19.66
C PHE A 60 -13.60 -12.41 19.47
N ARG A 61 -12.45 -13.07 19.40
CA ARG A 61 -11.14 -12.45 19.14
C ARG A 61 -10.66 -12.87 17.77
N THR A 62 -10.22 -11.90 16.98
CA THR A 62 -9.60 -12.17 15.69
C THR A 62 -8.25 -12.86 15.88
N ASP A 63 -8.02 -13.86 15.07
CA ASP A 63 -6.77 -14.61 14.96
C ASP A 63 -6.47 -14.81 13.46
N PRO A 64 -6.04 -13.74 12.75
CA PRO A 64 -5.95 -13.78 11.30
C PRO A 64 -4.89 -14.77 10.83
N VAL A 65 -5.22 -15.58 9.83
CA VAL A 65 -4.30 -16.51 9.15
C VAL A 65 -4.45 -16.39 7.64
N CYS A 66 -3.36 -16.63 6.90
CA CYS A 66 -3.35 -16.57 5.45
C CYS A 66 -3.45 -17.96 4.85
N GLY A 67 -4.53 -18.19 4.11
CA GLY A 67 -4.72 -19.41 3.33
C GLY A 67 -3.82 -19.45 2.09
N ALA A 68 -3.58 -20.66 1.58
CA ALA A 68 -2.89 -20.90 0.32
C ALA A 68 -3.65 -20.31 -0.89
N ASP A 69 -4.92 -19.98 -0.71
CA ASP A 69 -5.78 -19.28 -1.66
C ASP A 69 -5.60 -17.75 -1.64
N GLY A 70 -4.75 -17.21 -0.76
CA GLY A 70 -4.53 -15.77 -0.61
C GLY A 70 -5.64 -15.06 0.16
N VAL A 71 -6.56 -15.79 0.78
CA VAL A 71 -7.63 -15.23 1.62
C VAL A 71 -7.20 -15.19 3.08
N THR A 72 -7.50 -14.06 3.73
CA THR A 72 -7.30 -13.93 5.18
C THR A 72 -8.52 -14.48 5.92
N TYR A 73 -8.31 -15.53 6.71
CA TYR A 73 -9.29 -16.11 7.60
C TYR A 73 -9.16 -15.46 8.98
N TRP A 74 -10.22 -14.80 9.45
CA TRP A 74 -10.19 -13.94 10.64
C TRP A 74 -10.36 -14.70 11.95
N CYS A 75 -11.00 -15.87 11.89
CA CYS A 75 -11.17 -16.77 13.01
C CYS A 75 -10.11 -17.89 13.03
N GLY A 76 -9.00 -17.69 12.31
CA GLY A 76 -7.82 -18.53 12.40
C GLY A 76 -7.96 -19.89 11.75
N CYS A 77 -7.16 -20.83 12.27
CA CYS A 77 -7.07 -22.19 11.77
C CYS A 77 -8.43 -22.91 11.70
N ALA A 78 -9.34 -22.64 12.65
CA ALA A 78 -10.67 -23.25 12.67
C ALA A 78 -11.49 -22.85 11.43
N GLU A 79 -11.43 -21.58 11.04
CA GLU A 79 -12.16 -21.07 9.87
C GLU A 79 -11.55 -21.56 8.56
N ALA A 80 -10.22 -21.54 8.44
CA ALA A 80 -9.53 -22.09 7.28
C ALA A 80 -9.78 -23.60 7.11
N THR A 81 -9.86 -24.35 8.23
CA THR A 81 -10.21 -25.78 8.23
C THR A 81 -11.63 -26.00 7.72
N CYS A 82 -12.59 -25.16 8.12
CA CYS A 82 -13.95 -25.20 7.57
C CYS A 82 -13.98 -24.97 6.04
N ALA A 83 -13.07 -24.15 5.52
CA ALA A 83 -12.91 -23.92 4.08
C ALA A 83 -12.07 -24.99 3.37
N GLY A 84 -11.44 -25.92 4.10
CA GLY A 84 -10.52 -26.91 3.54
C GLY A 84 -9.24 -26.31 2.96
N VAL A 85 -8.87 -25.10 3.38
CA VAL A 85 -7.71 -24.37 2.86
C VAL A 85 -6.51 -24.57 3.78
N ARG A 86 -5.37 -24.96 3.20
CA ARG A 86 -4.10 -25.01 3.93
C ARG A 86 -3.61 -23.60 4.25
N ILE A 87 -3.05 -23.42 5.43
CA ILE A 87 -2.48 -22.15 5.85
C ILE A 87 -1.02 -22.09 5.46
N VAL A 88 -0.63 -20.99 4.82
CA VAL A 88 0.74 -20.75 4.35
C VAL A 88 1.51 -19.76 5.23
N LYS A 89 0.79 -18.96 6.03
CA LYS A 89 1.37 -17.95 6.90
C LYS A 89 0.41 -17.61 8.04
N LEU A 90 0.95 -17.50 9.26
CA LEU A 90 0.24 -16.93 10.41
C LEU A 90 0.13 -15.40 10.24
N GLY A 91 -1.02 -14.83 10.56
CA GLY A 91 -1.32 -13.42 10.27
C GLY A 91 -2.10 -13.23 8.95
N PHE A 92 -2.34 -11.97 8.60
CA PHE A 92 -3.06 -11.61 7.38
C PHE A 92 -2.26 -11.97 6.12
N CYS A 93 -2.97 -12.24 5.03
CA CYS A 93 -2.34 -12.35 3.72
C CYS A 93 -1.77 -10.99 3.31
N GLU A 94 -0.63 -11.03 2.64
CA GLU A 94 -0.14 -9.87 1.91
C GLU A 94 -1.17 -9.53 0.83
N VAL A 95 -2.02 -8.55 1.11
CA VAL A 95 -2.82 -7.91 0.08
C VAL A 95 -1.79 -7.27 -0.83
N GLY A 96 -1.57 -7.89 -2.00
CA GLY A 96 -0.47 -7.57 -2.86
C GLY A 96 -0.22 -6.07 -2.89
N SER A 97 0.96 -5.66 -2.42
CA SER A 97 1.56 -4.39 -2.79
C SER A 97 1.98 -4.51 -4.27
N GLY A 98 0.99 -4.82 -5.10
CA GLY A 98 1.08 -5.06 -6.53
C GLY A 98 0.55 -3.82 -7.21
N GLY A 99 1.37 -2.77 -7.18
CA GLY A 99 1.15 -1.59 -7.99
C GLY A 99 1.34 -0.30 -7.21
N SER A 100 2.39 0.43 -7.61
CA SER A 100 2.43 1.90 -7.59
C SER A 100 1.33 2.50 -8.48
N GLY A 101 0.10 2.00 -8.39
CA GLY A 101 -1.08 2.62 -8.98
C GLY A 101 -1.58 3.66 -7.99
N PRO A 102 -1.86 4.90 -8.43
CA PRO A 102 -2.51 5.86 -7.54
C PRO A 102 -3.82 5.23 -7.08
N VAL A 103 -3.95 5.02 -5.76
CA VAL A 103 -5.23 4.71 -5.13
C VAL A 103 -6.25 5.71 -5.71
N PRO A 104 -7.50 5.33 -6.05
CA PRO A 104 -8.47 6.25 -6.64
C PRO A 104 -8.67 7.55 -5.82
N GLY A 105 -8.34 7.53 -4.52
CA GLY A 105 -8.30 8.72 -3.65
C GLY A 105 -7.08 9.65 -3.84
N GLN A 106 -5.96 9.19 -4.40
CA GLN A 106 -4.77 10.00 -4.68
C GLN A 106 -4.90 10.83 -5.96
N ALA A 107 -5.66 10.36 -6.96
CA ALA A 107 -5.85 11.10 -8.22
C ALA A 107 -6.65 12.40 -8.04
N LEU A 108 -7.72 12.36 -7.23
CA LEU A 108 -8.53 13.55 -6.91
C LEU A 108 -7.73 14.56 -6.08
N LEU A 109 -6.91 14.06 -5.15
CA LEU A 109 -6.02 14.90 -4.34
C LEU A 109 -4.98 15.64 -5.20
N LEU A 110 -4.39 14.97 -6.19
CA LEU A 110 -3.44 15.59 -7.12
C LEU A 110 -4.11 16.69 -7.95
N LEU A 111 -5.31 16.46 -8.50
CA LEU A 111 -6.06 17.49 -9.22
C LEU A 111 -6.37 18.70 -8.32
N HIS A 112 -6.76 18.45 -7.07
CA HIS A 112 -7.03 19.50 -6.10
C HIS A 112 -5.78 20.31 -5.76
N ILE A 113 -4.64 19.66 -5.54
CA ILE A 113 -3.36 20.34 -5.25
C ILE A 113 -2.91 21.18 -6.45
N VAL A 114 -2.97 20.62 -7.67
CA VAL A 114 -2.57 21.36 -8.89
C VAL A 114 -3.46 22.58 -9.10
N TRP A 115 -4.78 22.46 -8.89
CA TRP A 115 -5.71 23.58 -9.00
C TRP A 115 -5.43 24.69 -7.98
N LEU A 116 -5.16 24.34 -6.72
CA LEU A 116 -4.79 25.31 -5.68
C LEU A 116 -3.47 26.03 -6.01
N ILE A 117 -2.49 25.33 -6.57
CA ILE A 117 -1.22 25.93 -7.01
C ILE A 117 -1.50 26.94 -8.13
N VAL A 118 -2.25 26.55 -9.17
CA VAL A 118 -2.58 27.44 -10.30
C VAL A 118 -3.33 28.68 -9.82
N LEU A 119 -4.35 28.53 -8.98
CA LEU A 119 -5.08 29.67 -8.41
C LEU A 119 -4.16 30.57 -7.57
N GLY A 120 -3.31 30.00 -6.72
CA GLY A 120 -2.36 30.77 -5.91
C GLY A 120 -1.40 31.60 -6.76
N PHE A 121 -0.89 31.03 -7.86
CA PHE A 121 -0.03 31.74 -8.80
C PHE A 121 -0.76 32.83 -9.56
N SER A 122 -1.98 32.59 -10.02
CA SER A 122 -2.81 33.65 -10.57
C SER A 122 -2.94 34.78 -9.55
N VAL A 123 -3.18 34.45 -8.26
CA VAL A 123 -3.38 35.40 -7.14
C VAL A 123 -2.17 36.31 -6.94
N LEU A 124 -0.99 35.70 -6.93
CA LEU A 124 0.28 36.39 -6.78
C LEU A 124 0.68 37.22 -8.00
N LEU A 125 0.32 36.78 -9.21
CA LEU A 125 0.70 37.45 -10.47
C LEU A 125 -0.31 38.52 -10.91
N GLY A 126 -1.47 38.63 -10.25
CA GLY A 126 -2.51 39.58 -10.62
C GLY A 126 -3.16 39.27 -11.97
N LEU A 127 -3.31 37.98 -12.32
CA LEU A 127 -3.86 37.51 -13.60
C LEU A 127 -5.40 37.40 -13.61
N PHE A 128 -6.09 38.19 -12.80
CA PHE A 128 -7.56 38.36 -12.77
C PHE A 128 -7.94 39.84 -12.67
#